data_AF-A0A9N7N3M6-F1
#
_entry.id   AF-A0A9N7N3M6-F1
#
_cell.length_a   1.000
_cell.length_b   1.000
_cell.length_c   1.000
_cell.angle_alpha   90.00
_cell.angle_beta   90.00
_cell.angle_gamma   90.00
#
_symmetry.space_group_name_H-M   'P 1'
#
loop_
_entity.id
_entity.type
_entity.pdbx_description
1 polymer ?
#
loop_
_entity_poly.entity_id
_entity_poly.type
_entity_poly.pdbx_seq_one_letter_code
_entity_poly.pdbx_strand_id
1 'polypeptide(L)' 'VIAKTGTLKTYTKFEAEIYVLTKEEGGRHTAFFSNYRPQFYMRTADVTGKVELPENVKMVMPGDNVTAVFDLIYPVPLEA' A
#
# COMPACT_ATOMS: atom_id res chain seq x y z
N VAL A 1 -11.84 -11.36 -8.78
CA VAL A 1 -11.14 -12.17 -9.81
C VAL A 1 -11.77 -13.54 -9.88
N ILE A 2 -11.72 -14.22 -11.03
CA ILE A 2 -12.12 -15.64 -11.12
C ILE A 2 -10.89 -16.49 -10.79
N ALA A 3 -11.01 -17.40 -9.84
CA ALA A 3 -9.93 -18.29 -9.40
C ALA A 3 -10.48 -19.70 -9.14
N LYS A 4 -9.60 -20.70 -9.18
CA LYS A 4 -9.95 -22.08 -8.80
C LYS A 4 -10.40 -22.11 -7.34
N THR A 5 -11.42 -22.89 -7.04
CA THR A 5 -11.95 -23.02 -5.68
C THR A 5 -10.84 -23.40 -4.69
N GLY A 6 -10.72 -22.63 -3.61
CA GLY A 6 -9.76 -22.87 -2.54
C GLY A 6 -8.33 -22.37 -2.79
N THR A 7 -8.01 -21.78 -3.95
CA THR A 7 -6.63 -21.36 -4.27
C THR A 7 -6.30 -19.92 -3.91
N LEU A 8 -7.31 -19.10 -3.59
CA LEU A 8 -7.11 -17.68 -3.33
C LEU A 8 -7.97 -17.24 -2.14
N LYS A 9 -7.35 -16.45 -1.25
CA LYS A 9 -8.01 -15.84 -0.10
C LYS A 9 -7.98 -14.32 -0.25
N THR A 10 -8.87 -13.66 0.46
CA THR A 10 -8.95 -12.20 0.48
C THR A 10 -8.48 -11.66 1.80
N TYR A 11 -7.77 -10.55 1.76
CA TYR A 11 -7.20 -9.89 2.93
C TYR A 11 -7.45 -8.39 2.85
N THR A 12 -7.56 -7.75 4.01
CA THR A 12 -7.59 -6.29 4.13
C THR A 12 -6.26 -5.75 4.62
N LYS A 13 -5.53 -6.53 5.43
CA LYS A 13 -4.28 -6.13 6.06
C LYS A 13 -3.10 -6.97 5.58
N PHE A 14 -2.02 -6.31 5.18
CA PHE A 14 -0.79 -6.96 4.71
C PHE A 14 0.42 -6.06 4.96
N GLU A 15 1.62 -6.66 5.03
CA GLU A 15 2.89 -5.95 5.05
C GLU A 15 3.47 -5.96 3.63
N ALA A 16 4.04 -4.83 3.20
CA ALA A 16 4.73 -4.75 1.92
C ALA A 16 5.84 -3.69 1.96
N GLU A 17 6.82 -3.83 1.08
CA GLU A 17 7.80 -2.80 0.78
C GLU A 17 7.27 -1.94 -0.39
N ILE A 18 7.34 -0.62 -0.24
CA ILE A 18 6.97 0.33 -1.28
C ILE A 18 8.14 1.26 -1.60
N TYR A 19 8.25 1.61 -2.88
CA TYR A 19 9.06 2.72 -3.36
C TYR A 19 8.17 3.94 -3.59
N VAL A 20 8.55 5.09 -3.04
CA VAL A 20 7.81 6.34 -3.20
C VAL A 20 8.43 7.12 -4.35
N LEU A 21 7.69 7.31 -5.43
CA LEU A 21 8.17 8.05 -6.60
C LEU A 21 8.62 9.47 -6.24
N THR A 22 9.77 9.86 -6.77
CA THR A 22 10.32 11.21 -6.71
C THR A 22 9.47 12.19 -7.51
N LYS A 23 9.73 13.49 -7.35
CA LYS A 23 9.05 14.53 -8.13
C LYS A 23 9.36 14.40 -9.63
N GLU A 24 10.59 14.06 -9.97
CA GLU A 24 11.09 13.89 -11.34
C GLU A 24 10.41 12.71 -12.05
N GLU A 25 9.99 11.69 -11.28
CA GLU A 25 9.19 10.56 -11.77
C GLU A 25 7.67 10.86 -11.81
N GLY A 26 7.27 12.10 -11.54
CA GLY A 26 5.85 12.51 -11.49
C GLY A 26 5.14 12.12 -10.19
N GLY A 27 5.90 11.77 -9.15
CA GLY A 27 5.41 11.41 -7.84
C GLY A 27 5.07 12.60 -6.94
N ARG A 28 5.31 12.43 -5.64
CA ARG A 28 4.97 13.44 -4.64
C ARG A 28 6.04 14.54 -4.57
N HIS A 29 5.60 15.76 -4.28
CA HIS A 29 6.49 16.89 -3.95
C HIS A 29 6.88 16.92 -2.47
N THR A 30 6.05 16.35 -1.60
CA THR A 30 6.18 16.44 -0.15
C THR A 30 6.04 15.06 0.49
N ALA A 31 6.60 14.94 1.69
CA ALA A 31 6.52 13.74 2.50
C ALA A 31 5.08 13.31 2.81
N PHE A 32 4.91 12.08 3.27
CA PHE A 32 3.70 11.65 3.96
C PHE A 32 4.02 11.01 5.30
N PHE A 33 2.99 10.90 6.15
CA PHE A 33 3.07 10.40 7.52
C PHE A 33 2.22 9.14 7.67
N SER A 34 2.36 8.47 8.81
CA SER A 34 1.47 7.35 9.17
C SER A 34 0.00 7.80 9.18
N ASN A 35 -0.92 6.88 8.88
CA ASN A 35 -2.32 7.14 8.56
C ASN A 35 -2.59 7.90 7.25
N TYR A 36 -1.60 8.03 6.37
CA TYR A 36 -1.85 8.47 5.00
C TYR A 36 -2.83 7.50 4.31
N ARG A 37 -3.85 8.05 3.62
CA ARG A 37 -4.95 7.27 3.01
C ARG A 37 -5.00 7.37 1.48
N PRO A 38 -4.08 6.74 0.74
CA PRO A 38 -4.13 6.72 -0.72
C PRO A 38 -5.12 5.66 -1.24
N GLN A 39 -5.35 5.70 -2.55
CA GLN A 39 -5.95 4.60 -3.30
C GLN A 39 -4.86 3.63 -3.73
N PHE A 40 -5.11 2.33 -3.56
CA PHE A 40 -4.23 1.25 -3.97
C PHE A 40 -4.81 0.60 -5.22
N TYR A 41 -4.01 0.55 -6.27
CA TYR A 41 -4.36 -0.15 -7.50
C TYR A 41 -3.93 -1.62 -7.42
N MET A 42 -4.92 -2.50 -7.26
CA MET A 42 -4.72 -3.94 -7.12
C MET A 42 -5.26 -4.64 -8.37
N ARG A 43 -4.38 -4.90 -9.34
CA ARG A 43 -4.72 -5.44 -10.69
C ARG A 43 -5.73 -4.57 -11.45
N THR A 44 -7.02 -4.71 -11.17
CA THR A 44 -8.10 -3.94 -11.81
C THR A 44 -9.02 -3.25 -10.79
N ALA A 45 -8.68 -3.32 -9.50
CA ALA A 45 -9.47 -2.74 -8.43
C ALA A 45 -8.75 -1.55 -7.82
N ASP A 46 -9.46 -0.44 -7.69
CA ASP A 46 -9.07 0.72 -6.89
C ASP A 46 -9.66 0.58 -5.49
N VAL A 47 -8.83 0.45 -4.47
CA VAL A 47 -9.28 0.33 -3.08
C VAL A 47 -8.51 1.30 -2.20
N THR A 48 -9.23 2.16 -1.48
CA THR A 48 -8.60 3.05 -0.49
C THR A 48 -8.07 2.23 0.68
N GLY A 49 -6.91 2.62 1.22
CA GLY A 49 -6.37 2.02 2.45
C GLY A 49 -5.61 3.04 3.27
N LYS A 50 -5.21 2.67 4.47
CA LYS A 50 -4.29 3.46 5.31
C LYS A 50 -2.91 2.80 5.32
N VAL A 51 -1.86 3.64 5.40
CA VAL A 51 -0.47 3.21 5.59
C VAL A 51 -0.10 3.38 7.07
N GLU A 52 0.29 2.29 7.72
CA GLU A 52 0.83 2.24 9.08
C GLU A 52 2.36 2.12 8.98
N LEU A 53 3.05 3.25 9.18
CA LEU A 53 4.52 3.28 9.19
C LEU A 53 5.08 2.62 10.46
N PRO A 54 6.28 2.02 10.40
CA PRO A 54 7.00 1.53 11.58
C PRO A 54 7.22 2.63 12.61
N GLU A 55 7.28 2.29 13.90
CA GLU A 55 7.41 3.27 15.00
C GLU A 55 8.64 4.17 14.89
N ASN A 56 9.72 3.67 14.29
CA ASN A 56 10.96 4.40 14.06
C ASN A 56 10.92 5.32 12.82
N VAL A 57 9.88 5.23 11.99
CA VAL A 57 9.74 6.01 10.75
C VAL A 57 8.65 7.06 10.93
N LYS A 58 9.07 8.31 11.17
CA LYS A 58 8.14 9.43 11.38
C LYS A 58 7.45 9.88 10.09
N MET A 59 8.18 9.87 8.99
CA MET A 59 7.71 10.33 7.68
C MET A 59 8.51 9.63 6.58
N VAL A 60 7.94 9.60 5.38
CA VAL A 60 8.56 9.02 4.19
C VAL A 60 8.70 10.09 3.13
N MET A 61 9.91 10.26 2.60
CA MET A 61 10.22 11.24 1.57
C MET A 61 10.04 10.64 0.16
N PRO A 62 9.74 11.46 -0.86
CA PRO A 62 9.84 11.02 -2.24
C PRO A 62 11.26 10.51 -2.54
N GLY A 63 11.37 9.31 -3.10
CA GLY A 63 12.62 8.58 -3.36
C GLY A 63 12.97 7.51 -2.33
N ASP A 64 12.26 7.43 -1.20
CA ASP A 64 12.52 6.42 -0.17
C ASP A 64 11.87 5.06 -0.50
N ASN A 65 12.53 3.99 -0.03
CA ASN A 65 11.91 2.68 0.15
C ASN A 65 11.49 2.51 1.61
N VAL A 66 10.29 1.97 1.83
CA VAL A 66 9.79 1.69 3.18
C VAL A 66 8.97 0.40 3.22
N THR A 67 9.27 -0.44 4.20
CA THR A 67 8.38 -1.55 4.58
C THR A 67 7.36 -1.04 5.59
N ALA A 68 6.09 -1.19 5.27
CA ALA A 68 4.99 -0.70 6.09
C ALA A 68 3.81 -1.67 6.04
N VAL A 69 2.89 -1.48 6.98
CA VAL A 69 1.65 -2.25 7.05
C VAL A 69 0.53 -1.45 6.39
N PHE A 70 -0.22 -2.11 5.52
CA PHE A 70 -1.32 -1.51 4.76
C PHE A 70 -2.64 -2.14 5.19
N ASP A 71 -3.66 -1.31 5.37
CA ASP A 71 -5.00 -1.74 5.79
C ASP A 71 -6.07 -1.12 4.88
N LEU A 72 -6.66 -1.96 4.04
CA LEU A 72 -7.60 -1.62 2.99
C LEU A 72 -9.04 -1.61 3.51
N ILE A 73 -9.87 -0.68 3.00
CA ILE A 73 -11.28 -0.57 3.44
C ILE A 73 -12.16 -1.73 2.93
N TYR A 74 -11.72 -2.44 1.89
CA TYR A 74 -12.39 -3.62 1.35
C TYR A 74 -11.39 -4.76 1.15
N PRO A 75 -11.81 -6.02 1.37
CA PRO A 75 -10.94 -7.16 1.18
C PRO A 75 -10.59 -7.34 -0.29
N VAL A 76 -9.31 -7.53 -0.60
CA VAL A 76 -8.82 -7.81 -1.95
C VAL A 76 -8.15 -9.19 -2.00
N PRO A 77 -8.16 -9.87 -3.16
CA PRO A 77 -7.46 -11.14 -3.29
C PRO A 77 -5.94 -10.92 -3.29
N LEU A 78 -5.25 -11.45 -2.28
CA LEU A 78 -3.79 -11.41 -2.16
C LEU A 78 -3.25 -12.84 -2.03
N GLU A 79 -2.01 -13.03 -2.48
CA GLU A 79 -1.25 -14.26 -2.31
C GLU A 79 -0.39 -14.15 -1.04
N ALA A 80 -0.17 -15.28 -0.37
CA ALA A 80 0.62 -15.37 0.86
C ALA A 80 2.01 -15.94 0.57
#